data_AF-J4KLV0-F1
#
_entry.id   AF-J4KLV0-F1
#
_cell.length_a   1.000
_cell.length_b   1.000
_cell.length_c   1.000
_cell.angle_alpha   90.00
_cell.angle_beta   90.00
_cell.angle_gamma   90.00
#
_symmetry.space_group_name_H-M   'P 1'
#
loop_
_entity.id
_entity.type
_entity.pdbx_description
1 polymer ?
#
loop_
_entity_poly.entity_id
_entity_poly.type
_entity_poly.pdbx_seq_one_letter_code
_entity_poly.pdbx_strand_id
1 'polypeptide(L)'
;MASWRSRELNEPSKQWGRLKPAQIDPLEEMGLPSKSETRLKSAKAQEGYYQLIAERYLSFCSEAGERDELLRRFSSLGLESSNRKKDDKCSLLIPDTTSAESLREPSNTKTLSIIMSALRKLREGIVASKRTDDFAIQVYLFCIRLAVLVKQPESYHAAILHLLRKIHPKQNLTMIELQEVVAYLILDTACRRRELSEAYSLRQRYALRDKKVNDALYALAHDNFILFHRVRRAVDGHRARIMEWAEPELRLHTLKCFGRAYLGVNLKYLETATSSEWDELKRRDGVGWELDGANVTDKAASVLLSDFRTAWPLQTGDETVLIKVKDEEFSVHRAVLSQHSDYFRAAGKTCYDESGGEIAFDNIDPKYFALFLGVAYSYSSIIPHTTPAPAANPEAQSQRTPMRDYVEVYKLCDRFICPTIAAYIIRCIHALIGDRHRALYRSSLDKAQQIWCTKDFADAFEALELNHVEQQRLGNLMIEYFCEGLYHRSWGATEKEMQKRPAFVLRVSCYFASKLALLAEQRTKLKRKELKMPTSGE
;
A
#
# COMPACT_ATOMS: atom_id res chain seq x y z
N MET A 1 53.72 -8.32 -83.84
CA MET A 1 54.02 -9.50 -82.99
C MET A 1 53.48 -9.22 -81.61
N ALA A 2 52.56 -10.07 -81.14
CA ALA A 2 52.14 -10.40 -79.76
C ALA A 2 51.96 -9.30 -78.70
N SER A 3 51.07 -9.35 -77.70
CA SER A 3 49.81 -10.03 -77.38
C SER A 3 49.52 -9.72 -75.88
N TRP A 4 48.25 -9.79 -75.47
CA TRP A 4 47.70 -10.02 -74.11
C TRP A 4 47.28 -8.82 -73.21
N ARG A 5 45.95 -8.61 -73.20
CA ARG A 5 44.96 -8.66 -72.09
C ARG A 5 44.98 -7.66 -70.89
N SER A 6 43.88 -6.89 -70.85
CA SER A 6 42.84 -6.77 -69.79
C SER A 6 43.11 -6.01 -68.48
N ARG A 7 42.39 -4.89 -68.31
CA ARG A 7 41.53 -4.62 -67.13
C ARG A 7 40.50 -3.54 -67.42
N GLU A 8 39.23 -3.91 -67.32
CA GLU A 8 38.06 -3.04 -67.37
C GLU A 8 38.00 -2.15 -66.11
N LEU A 9 37.71 -0.86 -66.29
CA LEU A 9 37.29 0.06 -65.24
C LEU A 9 35.81 0.36 -65.46
N ASN A 10 34.97 -0.16 -64.58
CA ASN A 10 33.53 0.01 -64.54
C ASN A 10 33.13 1.49 -64.36
N GLU A 11 32.17 1.92 -65.17
CA GLU A 11 31.37 3.14 -64.97
C GLU A 11 30.56 3.05 -63.66
N PRO A 12 30.38 4.17 -62.91
CA PRO A 12 29.39 4.21 -61.85
C PRO A 12 27.99 4.51 -62.42
N SER A 13 27.09 3.60 -62.07
CA SER A 13 25.69 3.49 -62.47
C SER A 13 24.81 4.64 -61.99
N LYS A 14 23.94 5.12 -62.89
CA LYS A 14 22.70 5.83 -62.58
C LYS A 14 21.76 4.89 -61.83
N GLN A 15 21.50 5.13 -60.54
CA GLN A 15 20.45 4.43 -59.81
C GLN A 15 19.90 5.23 -58.60
N TRP A 16 19.32 6.41 -58.84
CA TRP A 16 18.33 6.96 -57.90
C TRP A 16 16.94 6.44 -58.28
N GLY A 17 16.68 5.19 -57.91
CA GLY A 17 15.34 4.62 -57.90
C GLY A 17 14.50 5.32 -56.84
N ARG A 18 13.40 5.95 -57.27
CA ARG A 18 12.28 6.44 -56.44
C ARG A 18 12.01 5.49 -55.28
N LEU A 19 12.26 5.93 -54.06
CA LEU A 19 11.61 5.37 -52.88
C LEU A 19 10.09 5.56 -53.08
N LYS A 20 9.33 4.46 -53.08
CA LYS A 20 7.88 4.52 -52.99
C LYS A 20 7.55 5.41 -51.76
N PRO A 21 6.69 6.44 -51.86
CA PRO A 21 6.27 7.16 -50.68
C PRO A 21 5.70 6.14 -49.69
N ALA A 22 6.20 6.15 -48.46
CA ALA A 22 5.64 5.34 -47.40
C ALA A 22 4.13 5.61 -47.37
N GLN A 23 3.31 4.56 -47.33
CA GLN A 23 1.87 4.71 -47.07
C GLN A 23 1.71 5.23 -45.64
N ILE A 24 1.78 6.54 -45.47
CA ILE A 24 1.52 7.23 -44.21
C ILE A 24 0.01 7.14 -43.99
N ASP A 25 -0.41 6.73 -42.78
CA ASP A 25 -1.84 6.66 -42.43
C ASP A 25 -2.47 8.06 -42.62
N PRO A 26 -3.66 8.19 -43.25
CA PRO A 26 -4.35 9.47 -43.43
C PRO A 26 -4.52 10.29 -42.13
N LEU A 27 -4.59 9.62 -40.97
CA LEU A 27 -4.65 10.27 -39.65
C LEU A 27 -3.29 10.78 -39.15
N GLU A 28 -2.20 10.18 -39.64
CA GLU A 28 -0.81 10.54 -39.32
C GLU A 28 -0.25 11.61 -40.28
N GLU A 29 -0.75 11.69 -41.51
CA GLU A 29 -0.33 12.67 -42.53
C GLU A 29 -0.56 14.13 -42.10
N MET A 30 -1.55 14.35 -41.22
CA MET A 30 -1.82 15.65 -40.64
C MET A 30 -0.90 15.88 -39.44
N GLY A 31 -0.12 16.95 -39.41
CA GLY A 31 0.72 17.31 -38.27
C GLY A 31 0.07 18.33 -37.34
N LEU A 32 0.85 18.78 -36.36
CA LEU A 32 0.37 19.62 -35.27
C LEU A 32 0.39 21.10 -35.67
N PRO A 33 -0.69 21.86 -35.42
CA PRO A 33 -0.70 23.31 -35.61
C PRO A 33 0.37 24.05 -34.79
N SER A 34 0.74 23.49 -33.63
CA SER A 34 1.85 23.97 -32.78
C SER A 34 3.23 23.88 -33.46
N LYS A 35 3.36 23.10 -34.54
CA LYS A 35 4.57 22.97 -35.37
C LYS A 35 4.46 23.69 -36.72
N SER A 36 3.67 24.76 -36.80
CA SER A 36 3.46 25.63 -37.98
C SER A 36 2.62 25.07 -39.12
N GLU A 37 1.97 23.92 -38.95
CA GLU A 37 1.04 23.39 -39.96
C GLU A 37 -0.31 24.11 -39.97
N THR A 38 -0.78 24.51 -41.16
CA THR A 38 -1.97 25.36 -41.33
C THR A 38 -3.17 24.64 -41.94
N ARG A 39 -3.02 23.37 -42.36
CA ARG A 39 -4.06 22.60 -43.08
C ARG A 39 -5.35 22.42 -42.25
N LEU A 40 -5.24 22.26 -40.94
CA LEU A 40 -6.39 22.10 -40.01
C LEU A 40 -7.07 23.41 -39.58
N LYS A 41 -6.76 24.54 -40.22
CA LYS A 41 -7.41 25.84 -39.93
C LYS A 41 -8.77 26.01 -40.64
N SER A 42 -9.02 25.26 -41.71
CA SER A 42 -10.26 25.35 -42.49
C SER A 42 -11.37 24.50 -41.87
N ALA A 43 -12.58 25.06 -41.76
CA ALA A 43 -13.75 24.37 -41.21
C ALA A 43 -14.09 23.06 -41.95
N LYS A 44 -14.01 23.07 -43.28
CA LYS A 44 -14.26 21.89 -44.12
C LYS A 44 -13.19 20.80 -43.94
N ALA A 45 -11.94 21.19 -43.70
CA ALA A 45 -10.86 20.25 -43.43
C ALA A 45 -11.01 19.61 -42.04
N GLN A 46 -11.49 20.37 -41.05
CA GLN A 46 -11.77 19.86 -39.70
C GLN A 46 -12.91 18.82 -39.71
N GLU A 47 -14.00 19.11 -40.43
CA GLU A 47 -15.14 18.20 -40.57
C GLU A 47 -14.75 16.90 -41.26
N GLY A 48 -14.03 16.98 -42.39
CA GLY A 48 -13.51 15.79 -43.08
C GLY A 48 -12.54 14.98 -42.22
N TYR A 49 -11.67 15.65 -41.46
CA TYR A 49 -10.74 14.96 -40.56
C TYR A 49 -11.47 14.29 -39.38
N TYR A 50 -12.50 14.92 -38.83
CA TYR A 50 -13.34 14.32 -37.80
C TYR A 50 -14.08 13.07 -38.31
N GLN A 51 -14.59 13.11 -39.54
CA GLN A 51 -15.27 11.96 -40.15
C GLN A 51 -14.32 10.75 -40.24
N LEU A 52 -13.08 10.95 -40.69
CA LEU A 52 -12.06 9.89 -40.73
C LEU A 52 -11.76 9.32 -39.35
N ILE A 53 -11.67 10.18 -38.32
CA ILE A 53 -11.47 9.73 -36.93
C ILE A 53 -12.67 8.91 -36.45
N ALA A 54 -13.89 9.37 -36.72
CA ALA A 54 -15.11 8.69 -36.30
C ALA A 54 -15.26 7.32 -36.99
N GLU A 55 -14.96 7.22 -38.28
CA GLU A 55 -14.96 5.96 -39.04
C GLU A 55 -13.94 4.97 -38.46
N ARG A 56 -12.71 5.42 -38.18
CA ARG A 56 -11.66 4.59 -37.57
C ARG A 56 -12.04 4.13 -36.16
N TYR A 57 -12.67 5.00 -35.38
CA TYR A 57 -13.17 4.66 -34.04
C TYR A 57 -14.31 3.63 -34.10
N LEU A 58 -15.25 3.76 -35.04
CA LEU A 58 -16.33 2.79 -35.23
C LEU A 58 -15.78 1.42 -35.65
N SER A 59 -14.81 1.38 -36.58
CA SER A 59 -14.11 0.14 -36.97
C SER A 59 -13.50 -0.54 -35.74
N PHE A 60 -12.74 0.23 -34.95
CA PHE A 60 -12.14 -0.26 -33.70
C PHE A 60 -13.18 -0.82 -32.71
N CYS A 61 -14.35 -0.17 -32.59
CA CYS A 61 -15.43 -0.66 -31.73
C CYS A 61 -16.05 -1.96 -32.28
N SER A 62 -16.24 -2.05 -33.60
CA SER A 62 -16.82 -3.24 -34.24
C SER A 62 -15.91 -4.47 -34.16
N GLU A 63 -14.59 -4.27 -34.22
CA GLU A 63 -13.56 -5.31 -34.09
C GLU A 63 -13.44 -5.87 -32.67
N ALA A 64 -13.96 -5.17 -31.66
CA ALA A 64 -13.96 -5.65 -30.27
C ALA A 64 -15.07 -6.67 -29.99
N GLY A 65 -16.19 -6.60 -30.71
CA GLY A 65 -17.34 -7.52 -30.60
C GLY A 65 -18.12 -7.43 -29.28
N GLU A 66 -17.43 -7.47 -28.15
CA GLU A 66 -18.01 -7.45 -26.80
C GLU A 66 -17.61 -6.19 -26.01
N ARG A 67 -18.51 -5.77 -25.11
CA ARG A 67 -18.33 -4.58 -24.27
C ARG A 67 -17.14 -4.70 -23.33
N ASP A 68 -16.95 -5.86 -22.71
CA ASP A 68 -15.91 -6.07 -21.71
C ASP A 68 -14.52 -6.13 -22.37
N GLU A 69 -14.43 -6.74 -23.55
CA GLU A 69 -13.24 -6.72 -24.39
C GLU A 69 -12.88 -5.31 -24.85
N LEU A 70 -13.87 -4.49 -25.22
CA LEU A 70 -13.65 -3.09 -25.60
C LEU A 70 -13.11 -2.26 -24.42
N LEU A 71 -13.67 -2.43 -23.21
CA LEU A 71 -13.18 -1.77 -21.99
C LEU A 71 -11.77 -2.24 -21.62
N ARG A 72 -11.46 -3.53 -21.85
CA ARG A 72 -10.11 -4.09 -21.68
C ARG A 72 -9.13 -3.43 -22.64
N ARG A 73 -9.47 -3.29 -23.93
CA ARG A 73 -8.64 -2.62 -24.94
C ARG A 73 -8.39 -1.15 -24.61
N PHE A 74 -9.39 -0.41 -24.12
CA PHE A 74 -9.20 0.96 -23.63
C PHE A 74 -8.28 1.04 -22.40
N SER A 75 -8.29 0.03 -21.53
CA SER A 75 -7.44 -0.04 -20.34
C SER A 75 -5.96 -0.28 -20.67
N SER A 76 -5.67 -1.05 -21.73
CA SER A 76 -4.30 -1.41 -22.12
C SER A 76 -3.44 -0.20 -22.46
N LEU A 77 -4.01 0.84 -23.09
CA LEU A 77 -3.27 2.06 -23.45
C LEU A 77 -3.03 3.00 -22.25
N GLY A 78 -3.92 2.97 -21.25
CA GLY A 78 -3.77 3.78 -20.03
C GLY A 78 -2.55 3.37 -19.20
N LEU A 79 -2.16 2.09 -19.26
CA LEU A 79 -1.07 1.50 -18.46
C LEU A 79 0.33 1.82 -19.00
N GLU A 80 0.49 2.05 -20.31
CA GLU A 80 1.81 2.34 -20.92
C GLU A 80 2.35 3.74 -20.59
N SER A 81 1.50 4.64 -20.06
CA SER A 81 1.88 6.00 -19.71
C SER A 81 2.55 6.15 -18.33
N SER A 82 2.60 5.08 -17.52
CA SER A 82 3.27 5.08 -16.23
C SER A 82 4.66 4.46 -16.36
N ASN A 83 5.67 5.33 -16.46
CA ASN A 83 7.08 4.99 -16.59
C ASN A 83 7.54 4.06 -15.44
N ARG A 84 7.72 2.75 -15.70
CA ARG A 84 8.54 1.87 -14.86
C ARG A 84 9.61 1.21 -15.72
N LYS A 85 10.86 1.43 -15.29
CA LYS A 85 12.06 0.80 -15.83
C LYS A 85 11.88 -0.73 -15.86
N LYS A 86 12.42 -1.33 -16.91
CA LYS A 86 12.62 -2.77 -17.10
C LYS A 86 12.99 -3.45 -15.79
N ASP A 87 12.22 -4.47 -15.41
CA ASP A 87 12.78 -5.69 -14.86
C ASP A 87 11.95 -6.87 -15.39
N ASP A 88 12.63 -7.68 -16.21
CA ASP A 88 12.17 -8.96 -16.71
C ASP A 88 12.22 -9.99 -15.57
N LYS A 89 11.08 -10.65 -15.32
CA LYS A 89 10.89 -12.07 -14.92
C LYS A 89 9.67 -12.22 -14.01
N CYS A 90 8.53 -12.61 -14.57
CA CYS A 90 7.72 -13.71 -14.03
C CYS A 90 6.60 -14.09 -15.01
N SER A 91 6.76 -15.27 -15.59
CA SER A 91 5.77 -15.93 -16.44
C SER A 91 4.52 -16.26 -15.61
N LEU A 92 3.37 -15.74 -16.04
CA LEU A 92 2.07 -16.10 -15.49
C LEU A 92 1.66 -17.48 -16.04
N LEU A 93 1.60 -18.47 -15.16
CA LEU A 93 0.87 -19.71 -15.40
C LEU A 93 -0.55 -19.52 -14.82
N ILE A 94 -1.56 -19.54 -15.69
CA ILE A 94 -2.96 -19.78 -15.34
C ILE A 94 -3.40 -20.97 -16.20
N PRO A 95 -4.00 -22.03 -15.62
CA PRO A 95 -4.50 -23.17 -16.37
C PRO A 95 -5.87 -22.88 -17.00
N ASP A 96 -6.02 -23.37 -18.25
CA ASP A 96 -7.22 -23.77 -19.01
C ASP A 96 -8.40 -22.77 -19.11
N THR A 97 -8.93 -22.37 -20.27
CA THR A 97 -8.98 -22.97 -21.62
C THR A 97 -9.30 -21.85 -22.65
N THR A 98 -8.62 -21.89 -23.80
CA THR A 98 -9.01 -21.26 -25.09
C THR A 98 -9.43 -19.78 -25.07
N SER A 99 -8.47 -18.86 -24.93
CA SER A 99 -8.50 -17.47 -25.49
C SER A 99 -7.19 -16.67 -25.27
N ALA A 100 -6.12 -17.33 -24.81
CA ALA A 100 -4.86 -16.68 -24.46
C ALA A 100 -4.02 -16.22 -25.67
N GLU A 101 -4.35 -16.62 -26.90
CA GLU A 101 -3.69 -16.12 -28.13
C GLU A 101 -4.16 -14.71 -28.56
N SER A 102 -5.26 -14.17 -28.01
CA SER A 102 -5.68 -12.78 -28.26
C SER A 102 -5.01 -11.76 -27.33
N LEU A 103 -4.10 -12.22 -26.47
CA LEU A 103 -3.39 -11.41 -25.49
C LEU A 103 -2.26 -10.64 -26.19
N ARG A 104 -2.54 -9.37 -26.50
CA ARG A 104 -1.64 -8.34 -27.04
C ARG A 104 -1.42 -8.42 -28.56
N GLU A 105 -2.46 -8.13 -29.33
CA GLU A 105 -2.20 -7.61 -30.68
C GLU A 105 -1.68 -6.16 -30.59
N PRO A 106 -0.42 -5.87 -30.97
CA PRO A 106 0.14 -4.53 -30.95
C PRO A 106 -0.52 -3.60 -31.97
N SER A 107 -1.38 -4.11 -32.86
CA SER A 107 -2.17 -3.34 -33.81
C SER A 107 -3.23 -2.48 -33.10
N ASN A 108 -3.94 -3.05 -32.12
CA ASN A 108 -5.11 -2.41 -31.50
C ASN A 108 -4.72 -1.23 -30.60
N THR A 109 -3.62 -1.35 -29.85
CA THR A 109 -3.08 -0.24 -29.04
C THR A 109 -2.52 0.88 -29.93
N LYS A 110 -1.89 0.54 -31.06
CA LYS A 110 -1.45 1.51 -32.07
C LYS A 110 -2.63 2.27 -32.67
N THR A 111 -3.68 1.58 -33.11
CA THR A 111 -4.88 2.22 -33.67
C THR A 111 -5.51 3.21 -32.69
N LEU A 112 -5.67 2.84 -31.42
CA LEU A 112 -6.22 3.73 -30.40
C LEU A 112 -5.29 4.93 -30.11
N SER A 113 -3.98 4.72 -30.08
CA SER A 113 -2.98 5.80 -29.94
C SER A 113 -3.06 6.79 -31.11
N ILE A 114 -3.20 6.30 -32.34
CA ILE A 114 -3.38 7.12 -33.54
C ILE A 114 -4.66 7.94 -33.44
N ILE A 115 -5.78 7.34 -33.02
CA ILE A 115 -7.05 8.04 -32.80
C ILE A 115 -6.89 9.16 -31.76
N MET A 116 -6.26 8.88 -30.63
CA MET A 116 -6.03 9.87 -29.56
C MET A 116 -5.12 11.02 -30.01
N SER A 117 -4.09 10.71 -30.79
CA SER A 117 -3.21 11.71 -31.42
C SER A 117 -3.96 12.58 -32.43
N ALA A 118 -4.79 11.96 -33.29
CA ALA A 118 -5.63 12.65 -34.26
C ALA A 118 -6.63 13.59 -33.58
N LEU A 119 -7.29 13.14 -32.50
CA LEU A 119 -8.18 14.00 -31.71
C LEU A 119 -7.44 15.18 -31.08
N ARG A 120 -6.21 14.97 -30.58
CA ARG A 120 -5.38 16.06 -30.10
C ARG A 120 -5.09 17.09 -31.21
N LYS A 121 -4.67 16.64 -32.39
CA LYS A 121 -4.43 17.50 -33.57
C LYS A 121 -5.68 18.29 -33.95
N LEU A 122 -6.85 17.62 -33.97
CA LEU A 122 -8.13 18.25 -34.27
C LEU A 122 -8.51 19.33 -33.24
N ARG A 123 -8.33 19.06 -31.94
CA ARG A 123 -8.56 20.07 -30.89
C ARG A 123 -7.64 21.28 -31.06
N GLU A 124 -6.36 21.08 -31.33
CA GLU A 124 -5.41 22.17 -31.60
C GLU A 124 -5.84 22.98 -32.85
N GLY A 125 -6.34 22.31 -33.90
CA GLY A 125 -6.87 22.96 -35.10
C GLY A 125 -8.08 23.85 -34.82
N ILE A 126 -9.04 23.36 -34.02
CA ILE A 126 -10.24 24.12 -33.60
C ILE A 126 -9.85 25.34 -32.75
N VAL A 127 -8.89 25.18 -31.82
CA VAL A 127 -8.37 26.29 -31.01
C VAL A 127 -7.68 27.33 -31.90
N ALA A 128 -6.85 26.88 -32.85
CA ALA A 128 -6.14 27.77 -33.77
C ALA A 128 -7.10 28.53 -34.71
N SER A 129 -8.19 27.90 -35.13
CA SER A 129 -9.24 28.55 -35.94
C SER A 129 -10.24 29.37 -35.12
N LYS A 130 -10.13 29.35 -33.77
CA LYS A 130 -11.07 30.00 -32.83
C LYS A 130 -12.55 29.64 -33.08
N ARG A 131 -12.81 28.42 -33.56
CA ARG A 131 -14.15 27.94 -33.92
C ARG A 131 -14.93 27.54 -32.66
N THR A 132 -16.19 27.95 -32.54
CA THR A 132 -17.03 27.75 -31.34
C THR A 132 -18.49 27.41 -31.68
N ASP A 133 -18.72 26.67 -32.75
CA ASP A 133 -20.03 26.23 -33.22
C ASP A 133 -20.42 24.86 -32.66
N ASP A 134 -21.61 24.37 -33.03
CA ASP A 134 -22.14 23.08 -32.58
C ASP A 134 -21.23 21.90 -32.96
N PHE A 135 -20.55 22.00 -34.11
CA PHE A 135 -19.52 21.02 -34.50
C PHE A 135 -18.38 20.98 -33.49
N ALA A 136 -17.85 22.13 -33.06
CA ALA A 136 -16.82 22.19 -32.03
C ALA A 136 -17.30 21.54 -30.72
N ILE A 137 -18.55 21.77 -30.30
CA ILE A 137 -19.13 21.12 -29.11
C ILE A 137 -19.12 19.59 -29.28
N GLN A 138 -19.62 19.08 -30.41
CA GLN A 138 -19.67 17.63 -30.68
C GLN A 138 -18.28 17.00 -30.66
N VAL A 139 -17.30 17.62 -31.30
CA VAL A 139 -15.91 17.13 -31.31
C VAL A 139 -15.35 17.10 -29.88
N TYR A 140 -15.56 18.14 -29.08
CA TYR A 140 -15.07 18.19 -27.70
C TYR A 140 -15.76 17.16 -26.80
N LEU A 141 -17.08 16.97 -26.92
CA LEU A 141 -17.80 15.94 -26.18
C LEU A 141 -17.29 14.54 -26.54
N PHE A 142 -17.09 14.26 -27.82
CA PHE A 142 -16.49 13.00 -28.27
C PHE A 142 -15.08 12.81 -27.72
N CYS A 143 -14.23 13.84 -27.79
CA CYS A 143 -12.88 13.82 -27.22
C CYS A 143 -12.89 13.52 -25.72
N ILE A 144 -13.77 14.16 -24.96
CA ILE A 144 -13.87 14.00 -23.49
C ILE A 144 -14.30 12.57 -23.17
N ARG A 145 -15.38 12.08 -23.79
CA ARG A 145 -15.90 10.73 -23.55
C ARG A 145 -14.84 9.66 -23.86
N LEU A 146 -14.17 9.75 -25.01
CA LEU A 146 -13.13 8.79 -25.36
C LEU A 146 -11.93 8.87 -24.40
N ALA A 147 -11.44 10.07 -24.11
CA ALA A 147 -10.31 10.24 -23.19
C ALA A 147 -10.62 9.75 -21.76
N VAL A 148 -11.87 9.86 -21.31
CA VAL A 148 -12.33 9.28 -20.03
C VAL A 148 -12.28 7.75 -20.07
N LEU A 149 -12.75 7.11 -21.15
CA LEU A 149 -12.70 5.65 -21.30
C LEU A 149 -11.26 5.11 -21.28
N VAL A 150 -10.34 5.83 -21.95
CA VAL A 150 -8.90 5.52 -21.99
C VAL A 150 -8.17 5.89 -20.68
N LYS A 151 -8.83 6.58 -19.73
CA LYS A 151 -8.27 7.06 -18.46
C LYS A 151 -7.05 7.98 -18.62
N GLN A 152 -7.08 8.90 -19.59
CA GLN A 152 -6.03 9.92 -19.81
C GLN A 152 -6.45 11.31 -19.30
N PRO A 153 -6.12 11.68 -18.04
CA PRO A 153 -6.54 12.95 -17.44
C PRO A 153 -6.02 14.17 -18.17
N GLU A 154 -4.82 14.12 -18.73
CA GLU A 154 -4.22 15.22 -19.48
C GLU A 154 -5.07 15.61 -20.70
N SER A 155 -5.76 14.63 -21.29
CA SER A 155 -6.55 14.83 -22.50
C SER A 155 -7.98 15.29 -22.20
N TYR A 156 -8.71 14.63 -21.29
CA TYR A 156 -10.08 15.03 -21.00
C TYR A 156 -10.14 16.28 -20.11
N HIS A 157 -9.24 16.47 -19.14
CA HIS A 157 -9.32 17.60 -18.21
C HIS A 157 -9.15 18.93 -18.95
N ALA A 158 -8.13 19.03 -19.81
CA ALA A 158 -7.91 20.21 -20.63
C ALA A 158 -9.08 20.49 -21.58
N ALA A 159 -9.66 19.44 -22.17
CA ALA A 159 -10.81 19.55 -23.06
C ALA A 159 -12.07 20.04 -22.31
N ILE A 160 -12.34 19.50 -21.11
CA ILE A 160 -13.44 19.93 -20.23
C ILE A 160 -13.31 21.41 -19.89
N LEU A 161 -12.12 21.84 -19.43
CA LEU A 161 -11.90 23.23 -19.04
C LEU A 161 -12.06 24.19 -20.23
N HIS A 162 -11.59 23.81 -21.42
CA HIS A 162 -11.76 24.62 -22.62
C HIS A 162 -13.23 24.71 -23.04
N LEU A 163 -13.94 23.59 -23.04
CA LEU A 163 -15.37 23.53 -23.36
C LEU A 163 -16.18 24.42 -22.40
N LEU A 164 -15.96 24.31 -21.09
CA LEU A 164 -16.71 25.07 -20.08
C LEU A 164 -16.33 26.56 -20.02
N ARG A 165 -15.05 26.92 -20.19
CA ARG A 165 -14.58 28.32 -20.01
C ARG A 165 -14.54 29.15 -21.29
N LYS A 166 -14.45 28.53 -22.47
CA LYS A 166 -14.25 29.24 -23.75
C LYS A 166 -15.36 29.02 -24.75
N ILE A 167 -15.86 27.79 -24.90
CA ILE A 167 -16.91 27.46 -25.88
C ILE A 167 -18.29 27.74 -25.29
N HIS A 168 -18.59 27.21 -24.10
CA HIS A 168 -19.89 27.35 -23.43
C HIS A 168 -20.41 28.79 -23.30
N PRO A 169 -19.57 29.80 -22.94
CA PRO A 169 -20.06 31.17 -22.83
C PRO A 169 -20.41 31.82 -24.17
N LYS A 170 -19.94 31.25 -25.29
CA LYS A 170 -20.18 31.76 -26.65
C LYS A 170 -21.29 30.99 -27.36
N GLN A 171 -21.32 29.68 -27.17
CA GLN A 171 -22.35 28.78 -27.67
C GLN A 171 -22.80 27.89 -26.51
N ASN A 172 -24.08 28.01 -26.15
CA ASN A 172 -24.62 27.33 -24.98
C ASN A 172 -24.65 25.81 -25.22
N LEU A 173 -24.19 25.06 -24.22
CA LEU A 173 -24.39 23.62 -24.19
C LEU A 173 -25.84 23.35 -23.77
N THR A 174 -26.38 22.22 -24.19
CA THR A 174 -27.64 21.75 -23.62
C THR A 174 -27.47 21.46 -22.13
N MET A 175 -28.56 21.51 -21.36
CA MET A 175 -28.54 21.21 -19.93
C MET A 175 -27.95 19.82 -19.65
N ILE A 176 -28.25 18.84 -20.50
CA ILE A 176 -27.78 17.45 -20.35
C ILE A 176 -26.27 17.37 -20.57
N GLU A 177 -25.77 17.95 -21.64
CA GLU A 177 -24.32 17.96 -21.95
C GLU A 177 -23.52 18.72 -20.89
N LEU A 178 -24.05 19.85 -20.41
CA LEU A 178 -23.43 20.61 -19.34
C LEU A 178 -23.34 19.78 -18.05
N GLN A 179 -24.43 19.13 -17.64
CA GLN A 179 -24.46 18.28 -16.45
C GLN A 179 -23.54 17.07 -16.57
N GLU A 180 -23.45 16.46 -17.76
CA GLU A 180 -22.52 15.35 -18.03
C GLU A 180 -21.06 15.78 -17.83
N VAL A 181 -20.64 16.86 -18.51
CA VAL A 181 -19.25 17.35 -18.48
C VAL A 181 -18.86 17.84 -17.09
N VAL A 182 -19.77 18.54 -16.39
CA VAL A 182 -19.56 18.99 -15.02
C VAL A 182 -19.47 17.80 -14.05
N ALA A 183 -20.29 16.75 -14.24
CA ALA A 183 -20.20 15.54 -13.43
C ALA A 183 -18.82 14.86 -13.58
N TYR A 184 -18.26 14.79 -14.79
CA TYR A 184 -16.90 14.27 -14.99
C TYR A 184 -15.85 15.12 -14.27
N LEU A 185 -15.96 16.45 -14.33
CA LEU A 185 -15.03 17.36 -13.65
C LEU A 185 -15.06 17.19 -12.13
N ILE A 186 -16.26 17.09 -11.56
CA ILE A 186 -16.45 16.92 -10.11
C ILE A 186 -15.91 15.56 -9.67
N LEU A 187 -16.25 14.49 -10.39
CA LEU A 187 -15.77 13.15 -10.08
C LEU A 187 -14.24 13.02 -10.24
N ASP A 188 -13.63 13.67 -11.25
CA ASP A 188 -12.17 13.70 -11.42
C ASP A 188 -11.49 14.39 -10.22
N THR A 189 -12.04 15.53 -9.82
CA THR A 189 -11.53 16.33 -8.69
C THR A 189 -11.63 15.55 -7.37
N ALA A 190 -12.75 14.84 -7.17
CA ALA A 190 -12.95 14.03 -5.97
C ALA A 190 -12.15 12.72 -5.97
N CYS A 191 -12.17 11.96 -7.08
CA CYS A 191 -11.65 10.59 -7.12
C CYS A 191 -10.16 10.52 -7.45
N ARG A 192 -9.67 11.36 -8.38
CA ARG A 192 -8.26 11.33 -8.82
C ARG A 192 -7.41 12.37 -8.09
N ARG A 193 -7.90 13.62 -7.98
CA ARG A 193 -7.14 14.70 -7.30
C ARG A 193 -7.29 14.67 -5.78
N ARG A 194 -8.30 13.97 -5.25
CA ARG A 194 -8.62 13.88 -3.81
C ARG A 194 -8.95 15.23 -3.15
N GLU A 195 -9.38 16.20 -3.94
CA GLU A 195 -9.76 17.54 -3.44
C GLU A 195 -11.29 17.61 -3.25
N LEU A 196 -11.78 17.06 -2.13
CA LEU A 196 -13.22 17.02 -1.85
C LEU A 196 -13.82 18.42 -1.69
N SER A 197 -13.10 19.35 -1.07
CA SER A 197 -13.55 20.74 -0.89
C SER A 197 -13.78 21.45 -2.23
N GLU A 198 -12.86 21.29 -3.18
CA GLU A 198 -13.00 21.84 -4.52
C GLU A 198 -14.15 21.14 -5.26
N ALA A 199 -14.30 19.82 -5.13
CA ALA A 199 -15.40 19.08 -5.75
C ALA A 199 -16.79 19.58 -5.28
N TYR A 200 -16.96 19.83 -3.97
CA TYR A 200 -18.19 20.43 -3.44
C TYR A 200 -18.40 21.87 -3.92
N SER A 201 -17.32 22.64 -4.03
CA SER A 201 -17.36 24.03 -4.53
C SER A 201 -17.77 24.08 -6.00
N LEU A 202 -17.23 23.18 -6.84
CA LEU A 202 -17.60 23.04 -8.25
C LEU A 202 -19.05 22.61 -8.40
N ARG A 203 -19.51 21.66 -7.58
CA ARG A 203 -20.91 21.23 -7.56
C ARG A 203 -21.86 22.38 -7.26
N GLN A 204 -21.54 23.23 -6.28
CA GLN A 204 -22.33 24.40 -5.93
C GLN A 204 -22.31 25.45 -7.05
N ARG A 205 -21.12 25.73 -7.61
CA ARG A 205 -20.92 26.71 -8.69
C ARG A 205 -21.75 26.40 -9.94
N TYR A 206 -21.82 25.13 -10.33
CA TYR A 206 -22.57 24.70 -11.52
C TYR A 206 -23.98 24.17 -11.19
N ALA A 207 -24.41 24.27 -9.92
CA ALA A 207 -25.72 23.81 -9.44
C ALA A 207 -26.10 22.39 -9.91
N LEU A 208 -25.13 21.46 -9.93
CA LEU A 208 -25.36 20.09 -10.42
C LEU A 208 -26.32 19.35 -9.47
N ARG A 209 -27.46 18.89 -10.02
CA ARG A 209 -28.47 18.10 -9.32
C ARG A 209 -28.45 16.65 -9.77
N ASP A 210 -27.37 15.95 -9.44
CA ASP A 210 -27.26 14.50 -9.71
C ASP A 210 -27.12 13.74 -8.38
N LYS A 211 -28.13 12.92 -8.07
CA LYS A 211 -28.13 12.10 -6.85
C LYS A 211 -26.95 11.14 -6.80
N LYS A 212 -26.57 10.52 -7.92
CA LYS A 212 -25.48 9.53 -7.94
C LYS A 212 -24.13 10.19 -7.69
N VAL A 213 -23.90 11.38 -8.25
CA VAL A 213 -22.67 12.15 -7.97
C VAL A 213 -22.64 12.59 -6.51
N ASN A 214 -23.78 13.01 -5.94
CA ASN A 214 -23.87 13.36 -4.52
C ASN A 214 -23.59 12.15 -3.61
N ASP A 215 -24.17 10.99 -3.92
CA ASP A 215 -23.93 9.76 -3.16
C ASP A 215 -22.45 9.33 -3.26
N ALA A 216 -21.80 9.52 -4.41
CA ALA A 216 -20.36 9.28 -4.57
C ALA A 216 -19.51 10.23 -3.72
N LEU A 217 -19.82 11.53 -3.71
CA LEU A 217 -19.13 12.52 -2.86
C LEU A 217 -19.35 12.26 -1.37
N TYR A 218 -20.56 11.86 -0.99
CA TYR A 218 -20.89 11.47 0.38
C TYR A 218 -20.10 10.22 0.79
N ALA A 219 -20.03 9.22 -0.08
CA ALA A 219 -19.27 8.00 0.18
C ALA A 219 -17.78 8.28 0.36
N LEU A 220 -17.20 9.16 -0.48
CA LEU A 220 -15.79 9.57 -0.35
C LEU A 220 -15.52 10.38 0.92
N ALA A 221 -16.45 11.24 1.33
CA ALA A 221 -16.29 12.05 2.54
C ALA A 221 -16.36 11.24 3.86
N HIS A 222 -16.99 10.06 3.82
CA HIS A 222 -17.18 9.19 4.99
C HIS A 222 -16.41 7.87 4.88
N ASP A 223 -15.50 7.74 3.91
CA ASP A 223 -14.76 6.51 3.61
C ASP A 223 -15.66 5.26 3.48
N ASN A 224 -16.90 5.46 2.99
CA ASN A 224 -17.90 4.40 2.90
C ASN A 224 -17.76 3.65 1.57
N PHE A 225 -16.88 2.63 1.57
CA PHE A 225 -16.62 1.82 0.39
C PHE A 225 -17.85 1.08 -0.14
N ILE A 226 -18.73 0.57 0.73
CA ILE A 226 -19.92 -0.19 0.31
C ILE A 226 -20.87 0.70 -0.49
N LEU A 227 -21.12 1.92 -0.01
CA LEU A 227 -21.91 2.91 -0.73
C LEU A 227 -21.21 3.31 -2.03
N PHE A 228 -19.90 3.59 -1.98
CA PHE A 228 -19.11 3.96 -3.14
C PHE A 228 -19.21 2.93 -4.26
N HIS A 229 -19.04 1.65 -3.91
CA HIS A 229 -19.12 0.54 -4.85
C HIS A 229 -20.53 0.38 -5.45
N ARG A 230 -21.57 0.50 -4.61
CA ARG A 230 -22.96 0.46 -5.07
C ARG A 230 -23.26 1.57 -6.07
N VAL A 231 -22.79 2.79 -5.78
CA VAL A 231 -22.95 3.95 -6.68
C VAL A 231 -22.19 3.71 -7.97
N ARG A 232 -20.96 3.17 -7.93
CA ARG A 232 -20.16 2.86 -9.12
C ARG A 232 -20.87 1.90 -10.08
N ARG A 233 -21.56 0.88 -9.54
CA ARG A 233 -22.36 -0.05 -10.34
C ARG A 233 -23.62 0.58 -10.94
N ALA A 234 -24.15 1.62 -10.32
CA ALA A 234 -25.38 2.28 -10.73
C ALA A 234 -25.17 3.45 -11.72
N VAL A 235 -23.96 4.02 -11.80
CA VAL A 235 -23.64 5.11 -12.74
C VAL A 235 -23.34 4.57 -14.15
N ASP A 236 -23.31 5.47 -15.13
CA ASP A 236 -22.88 5.14 -16.50
C ASP A 236 -21.39 4.74 -16.55
N GLY A 237 -21.01 4.07 -17.63
CA GLY A 237 -19.65 3.54 -17.79
C GLY A 237 -18.55 4.61 -17.74
N HIS A 238 -18.81 5.83 -18.21
CA HIS A 238 -17.82 6.91 -18.21
C HIS A 238 -17.58 7.42 -16.79
N ARG A 239 -18.64 7.68 -16.01
CA ARG A 239 -18.51 8.06 -14.60
C ARG A 239 -17.89 6.95 -13.76
N ALA A 240 -18.29 5.69 -13.97
CA ALA A 240 -17.70 4.54 -13.30
C ALA A 240 -16.18 4.46 -13.55
N ARG A 241 -15.74 4.81 -14.76
CA ARG A 241 -14.33 4.81 -15.15
C ARG A 241 -13.49 5.84 -14.40
N ILE A 242 -14.06 7.02 -14.12
CA ILE A 242 -13.40 8.04 -13.29
C ILE A 242 -13.37 7.61 -11.83
N MET A 243 -14.47 7.05 -11.31
CA MET A 243 -14.57 6.56 -9.93
C MET A 243 -13.55 5.46 -9.61
N GLU A 244 -13.12 4.68 -10.61
CA GLU A 244 -12.14 3.61 -10.45
C GLU A 244 -10.78 4.09 -9.88
N TRP A 245 -10.43 5.37 -10.03
CA TRP A 245 -9.20 5.94 -9.45
C TRP A 245 -9.19 5.92 -7.92
N ALA A 246 -10.36 6.10 -7.28
CA ALA A 246 -10.44 6.15 -5.82
C ALA A 246 -10.60 4.76 -5.18
N GLU A 247 -11.03 3.76 -5.96
CA GLU A 247 -11.39 2.43 -5.46
C GLU A 247 -10.28 1.72 -4.67
N PRO A 248 -9.00 1.67 -5.13
CA PRO A 248 -7.95 0.94 -4.42
C PRO A 248 -7.71 1.46 -3.00
N GLU A 249 -7.75 2.78 -2.81
CA GLU A 249 -7.50 3.37 -1.49
C GLU A 249 -8.66 3.17 -0.52
N LEU A 250 -9.91 3.32 -0.99
CA LEU A 250 -11.09 3.04 -0.17
C LEU A 250 -11.17 1.55 0.21
N ARG A 251 -10.86 0.65 -0.73
CA ARG A 251 -10.78 -0.79 -0.45
C ARG A 251 -9.69 -1.10 0.57
N LEU A 252 -8.51 -0.52 0.41
CA LEU A 252 -7.41 -0.66 1.36
C LEU A 252 -7.80 -0.17 2.76
N HIS A 253 -8.46 0.98 2.87
CA HIS A 253 -8.97 1.48 4.14
C HIS A 253 -9.99 0.50 4.76
N THR A 254 -10.90 -0.02 3.94
CA THR A 254 -11.88 -1.02 4.37
C THR A 254 -11.19 -2.27 4.93
N LEU A 255 -10.24 -2.85 4.20
CA LEU A 255 -9.45 -4.01 4.64
C LEU A 255 -8.75 -3.74 5.98
N LYS A 256 -8.18 -2.56 6.16
CA LYS A 256 -7.56 -2.16 7.42
C LYS A 256 -8.55 -2.09 8.58
N CYS A 257 -9.75 -1.58 8.34
CA CYS A 257 -10.83 -1.61 9.34
C CYS A 257 -11.23 -3.05 9.69
N PHE A 258 -11.30 -3.94 8.69
CA PHE A 258 -11.55 -5.37 8.93
C PHE A 258 -10.50 -6.02 9.83
N GLY A 259 -9.20 -5.77 9.57
CA GLY A 259 -8.12 -6.32 10.39
C GLY A 259 -8.11 -5.82 11.83
N ARG A 260 -8.66 -4.62 12.10
CA ARG A 260 -8.77 -4.09 13.46
C ARG A 260 -10.04 -4.54 14.18
N ALA A 261 -11.15 -4.68 13.45
CA ALA A 261 -12.45 -4.97 14.02
C ALA A 261 -12.71 -6.48 14.21
N TYR A 262 -12.06 -7.33 13.40
CA TYR A 262 -12.32 -8.77 13.38
C TYR A 262 -11.02 -9.56 13.56
N LEU A 263 -11.02 -10.51 14.50
CA LEU A 263 -9.94 -11.51 14.64
C LEU A 263 -10.00 -12.57 13.52
N GLY A 264 -11.18 -12.76 12.95
CA GLY A 264 -11.41 -13.59 11.79
C GLY A 264 -12.73 -13.23 11.11
N VAL A 265 -12.78 -13.35 9.79
CA VAL A 265 -13.95 -12.98 9.00
C VAL A 265 -14.25 -14.03 7.95
N ASN A 266 -15.53 -14.30 7.71
CA ASN A 266 -15.91 -15.26 6.68
C ASN A 266 -15.50 -14.77 5.28
N LEU A 267 -14.90 -15.65 4.48
CA LEU A 267 -14.34 -15.30 3.17
C LEU A 267 -15.40 -14.67 2.26
N LYS A 268 -16.60 -15.26 2.18
CA LYS A 268 -17.67 -14.75 1.32
C LYS A 268 -18.12 -13.36 1.72
N TYR A 269 -18.15 -13.08 3.02
CA TYR A 269 -18.47 -11.75 3.52
C TYR A 269 -17.37 -10.74 3.16
N LEU A 270 -16.10 -11.11 3.31
CA LEU A 270 -14.96 -10.27 2.94
C LEU A 270 -15.01 -9.89 1.46
N GLU A 271 -15.11 -10.89 0.58
CA GLU A 271 -15.14 -10.69 -0.87
C GLU A 271 -16.36 -9.86 -1.32
N THR A 272 -17.51 -10.05 -0.67
CA THR A 272 -18.70 -9.23 -0.93
C THR A 272 -18.48 -7.79 -0.49
N ALA A 273 -17.87 -7.58 0.68
CA ALA A 273 -17.64 -6.26 1.25
C ALA A 273 -16.55 -5.47 0.51
N THR A 274 -15.53 -6.14 -0.02
CA THR A 274 -14.40 -5.53 -0.74
C THR A 274 -14.57 -5.58 -2.26
N SER A 275 -15.54 -6.36 -2.76
CA SER A 275 -15.79 -6.58 -4.18
C SER A 275 -14.54 -7.05 -4.96
N SER A 276 -13.70 -7.82 -4.29
CA SER A 276 -12.47 -8.41 -4.82
C SER A 276 -12.32 -9.81 -4.29
N GLU A 277 -11.86 -10.72 -5.14
CA GLU A 277 -11.60 -12.11 -4.76
C GLU A 277 -10.37 -12.20 -3.87
N TRP A 278 -10.30 -13.26 -3.06
CA TRP A 278 -9.18 -13.49 -2.14
C TRP A 278 -7.80 -13.39 -2.78
N ASP A 279 -7.63 -14.00 -3.95
CA ASP A 279 -6.35 -14.03 -4.66
C ASP A 279 -5.93 -12.63 -5.14
N GLU A 280 -6.91 -11.80 -5.52
CA GLU A 280 -6.67 -10.40 -5.87
C GLU A 280 -6.30 -9.57 -4.65
N LEU A 281 -6.98 -9.77 -3.51
CA LEU A 281 -6.68 -9.07 -2.25
C LEU A 281 -5.25 -9.34 -1.79
N LYS A 282 -4.76 -10.57 -1.92
CA LYS A 282 -3.35 -10.89 -1.62
C LYS A 282 -2.39 -10.26 -2.61
N ARG A 283 -2.64 -10.42 -3.91
CA ARG A 283 -1.69 -10.01 -4.96
C ARG A 283 -1.62 -8.50 -5.14
N ARG A 284 -2.76 -7.82 -5.10
CA ARG A 284 -2.91 -6.41 -5.44
C ARG A 284 -2.89 -5.50 -4.22
N ASP A 285 -3.59 -5.90 -3.16
CA ASP A 285 -3.76 -5.08 -1.96
C ASP A 285 -2.78 -5.50 -0.83
N GLY A 286 -1.99 -6.57 -1.04
CA GLY A 286 -0.90 -6.97 -0.13
C GLY A 286 -1.37 -7.51 1.22
N VAL A 287 -2.56 -8.12 1.28
CA VAL A 287 -3.16 -8.61 2.52
C VAL A 287 -2.37 -9.80 3.07
N GLY A 288 -1.77 -9.65 4.26
CA GLY A 288 -0.97 -10.66 4.95
C GLY A 288 -1.76 -11.72 5.73
N TRP A 289 -3.08 -11.78 5.57
CA TRP A 289 -3.94 -12.70 6.31
C TRP A 289 -3.92 -14.12 5.73
N GLU A 290 -4.28 -15.10 6.56
CA GLU A 290 -4.33 -16.51 6.18
C GLU A 290 -5.77 -17.02 6.09
N LEU A 291 -6.01 -17.88 5.10
CA LEU A 291 -7.29 -18.55 4.95
C LEU A 291 -7.28 -19.84 5.78
N ASP A 292 -8.11 -19.89 6.80
CA ASP A 292 -8.38 -21.06 7.64
C ASP A 292 -9.77 -21.62 7.31
N GLY A 293 -9.81 -22.56 6.36
CA GLY A 293 -11.06 -23.10 5.82
C GLY A 293 -11.92 -22.03 5.14
N ALA A 294 -13.06 -21.70 5.74
CA ALA A 294 -13.99 -20.69 5.22
C ALA A 294 -13.78 -19.28 5.84
N ASN A 295 -12.83 -19.14 6.77
CA ASN A 295 -12.58 -17.89 7.48
C ASN A 295 -11.18 -17.39 7.18
N VAL A 296 -11.06 -16.10 6.95
CA VAL A 296 -9.79 -15.40 6.86
C VAL A 296 -9.42 -14.91 8.26
N THR A 297 -8.25 -15.27 8.74
CA THR A 297 -7.74 -14.91 10.07
C THR A 297 -6.46 -14.09 9.91
N ASP A 298 -6.35 -13.05 10.72
CA ASP A 298 -5.09 -12.33 10.83
C ASP A 298 -4.15 -13.15 11.72
N LYS A 299 -3.18 -13.85 11.11
CA LYS A 299 -2.13 -14.57 11.85
C LYS A 299 -0.92 -13.69 12.17
N ALA A 300 -0.99 -12.38 11.95
CA ALA A 300 0.03 -11.49 12.46
C ALA A 300 0.03 -11.53 14.00
N ALA A 301 1.14 -12.06 14.52
CA ALA A 301 1.43 -12.22 15.93
C ALA A 301 1.20 -10.92 16.70
N SER A 302 0.24 -10.92 17.63
CA SER A 302 -0.04 -9.83 18.58
C SER A 302 -0.14 -8.43 17.95
N VAL A 303 -1.35 -7.86 17.98
CA VAL A 303 -1.67 -6.45 17.68
C VAL A 303 -0.73 -5.41 18.36
N LEU A 304 0.11 -5.82 19.32
CA LEU A 304 1.00 -4.96 20.11
C LEU A 304 2.38 -4.70 19.49
N LEU A 305 2.94 -5.64 18.70
CA LEU A 305 4.28 -5.55 18.10
C LEU A 305 4.20 -5.89 16.60
N SER A 306 3.54 -5.01 15.84
CA SER A 306 3.51 -5.11 14.38
C SER A 306 4.84 -4.64 13.78
N ASP A 307 5.33 -5.34 12.77
CA ASP A 307 6.50 -4.91 11.98
C ASP A 307 6.20 -3.56 11.27
N PHE A 308 7.16 -2.63 11.23
CA PHE A 308 7.03 -1.35 10.51
C PHE A 308 6.60 -1.50 9.05
N ARG A 309 6.96 -2.61 8.39
CA ARG A 309 6.56 -2.89 7.00
C ARG A 309 5.05 -3.04 6.85
N THR A 310 4.37 -3.33 7.96
CA THR A 310 2.91 -3.42 8.07
C THR A 310 2.27 -2.17 8.66
N ALA A 311 3.06 -1.17 9.07
CA ALA A 311 2.58 0.07 9.65
C ALA A 311 2.15 1.09 8.58
N TRP A 312 1.26 2.00 8.96
CA TRP A 312 0.71 3.00 8.06
C TRP A 312 1.75 4.09 7.74
N PRO A 313 2.06 4.39 6.46
CA PRO A 313 2.78 5.61 6.14
C PRO A 313 1.87 6.82 6.45
N LEU A 314 2.40 7.82 7.16
CA LEU A 314 1.67 9.04 7.45
C LEU A 314 1.48 9.83 6.14
N GLN A 315 0.26 10.28 5.86
CA GLN A 315 -0.07 11.06 4.66
C GLN A 315 0.51 12.48 4.66
N THR A 316 1.17 12.91 5.73
CA THR A 316 1.76 14.25 5.85
C THR A 316 3.13 14.31 5.18
N GLY A 317 3.19 15.07 4.07
CA GLY A 317 4.44 15.55 3.50
C GLY A 317 5.18 16.41 4.54
N ASP A 318 6.37 15.98 4.92
CA ASP A 318 7.63 16.53 4.44
C ASP A 318 8.77 15.88 5.25
N GLU A 319 9.79 15.42 4.54
CA GLU A 319 11.01 14.75 5.01
C GLU A 319 10.87 13.30 5.54
N THR A 320 10.95 12.34 4.61
CA THR A 320 11.34 10.96 4.93
C THR A 320 12.86 10.90 5.17
N VAL A 321 13.28 10.32 6.29
CA VAL A 321 14.69 10.07 6.62
C VAL A 321 15.00 8.61 6.32
N LEU A 322 16.15 8.37 5.69
CA LEU A 322 16.66 7.03 5.46
C LEU A 322 17.55 6.64 6.64
N ILE A 323 17.19 5.55 7.31
CA ILE A 323 17.96 4.99 8.42
C ILE A 323 18.53 3.65 7.96
N LYS A 324 19.85 3.51 8.04
CA LYS A 324 20.55 2.27 7.72
C LYS A 324 20.81 1.47 8.99
N VAL A 325 20.31 0.24 9.08
CA VAL A 325 20.59 -0.66 10.21
C VAL A 325 21.24 -1.91 9.66
N LYS A 326 22.54 -2.05 9.89
CA LYS A 326 23.38 -3.09 9.28
C LYS A 326 23.19 -3.16 7.75
N ASP A 327 22.58 -4.25 7.28
CA ASP A 327 22.33 -4.59 5.89
C ASP A 327 20.94 -4.14 5.38
N GLU A 328 20.09 -3.60 6.25
CA GLU A 328 18.74 -3.14 5.88
C GLU A 328 18.61 -1.60 5.92
N GLU A 329 17.76 -1.07 5.03
CA GLU A 329 17.43 0.36 4.94
C GLU A 329 15.96 0.59 5.25
N PHE A 330 15.68 1.58 6.10
CA PHE A 330 14.36 1.92 6.60
C PHE A 330 14.02 3.35 6.20
N SER A 331 12.96 3.53 5.42
CA SER A 331 12.42 4.86 5.08
C SER A 331 11.33 5.24 6.08
N VAL A 332 11.56 6.30 6.85
CA VAL A 332 10.70 6.67 7.99
C VAL A 332 10.39 8.17 7.98
N HIS A 333 9.15 8.54 8.30
CA HIS A 333 8.78 9.94 8.46
C HIS A 333 9.46 10.56 9.69
N ARG A 334 10.14 11.70 9.50
CA ARG A 334 10.82 12.43 10.58
C ARG A 334 9.91 12.77 11.76
N ALA A 335 8.65 13.08 11.49
CA ALA A 335 7.64 13.38 12.51
C ALA A 335 7.45 12.22 13.49
N VAL A 336 7.41 10.97 13.01
CA VAL A 336 7.20 9.77 13.84
C VAL A 336 8.35 9.57 14.82
N LEU A 337 9.58 9.75 14.33
CA LEU A 337 10.78 9.59 15.14
C LEU A 337 10.87 10.69 16.21
N SER A 338 10.64 11.95 15.83
CA SER A 338 10.84 13.10 16.72
C SER A 338 9.70 13.36 17.73
N GLN A 339 8.49 12.86 17.45
CA GLN A 339 7.31 13.07 18.29
C GLN A 339 7.48 12.46 19.69
N HIS A 340 8.08 11.26 19.78
CA HIS A 340 8.20 10.50 21.02
C HIS A 340 9.63 10.13 21.41
N SER A 341 10.65 10.59 20.68
CA SER A 341 12.07 10.38 21.00
C SER A 341 12.80 11.71 21.14
N ASP A 342 13.39 11.93 22.32
CA ASP A 342 14.28 13.08 22.52
C ASP A 342 15.62 12.90 21.80
N TYR A 343 16.07 11.64 21.63
CA TYR A 343 17.25 11.31 20.84
C TYR A 343 17.10 11.77 19.39
N PHE A 344 16.04 11.36 18.70
CA PHE A 344 15.83 11.75 17.29
C PHE A 344 15.50 13.23 17.13
N ARG A 345 14.89 13.86 18.15
CA ARG A 345 14.68 15.31 18.20
C ARG A 345 16.00 16.09 18.29
N ALA A 346 16.96 15.60 19.08
CA ALA A 346 18.29 16.19 19.20
C ALA A 346 19.15 15.91 17.95
N ALA A 347 19.16 14.65 17.49
CA ALA A 347 19.88 14.24 16.28
C ALA A 347 19.40 15.01 15.04
N GLY A 348 18.10 15.32 14.98
CA GLY A 348 17.50 16.16 13.94
C GLY A 348 18.01 17.61 13.90
N LYS A 349 18.52 18.16 15.03
CA LYS A 349 19.05 19.53 15.08
C LYS A 349 20.51 19.62 14.63
N THR A 350 21.28 18.55 14.77
CA THR A 350 22.71 18.50 14.44
C THR A 350 23.01 18.08 12.99
N CYS A 351 22.06 17.48 12.27
CA CYS A 351 22.25 17.05 10.87
C CYS A 351 22.22 18.21 9.85
N TYR A 352 22.49 19.45 10.28
CA TYR A 352 22.75 20.59 9.40
C TYR A 352 24.24 20.82 9.10
N ASP A 353 25.16 20.10 9.76
CA ASP A 353 26.59 20.14 9.44
C ASP A 353 27.08 18.84 8.76
N GLU A 354 27.43 19.00 7.48
CA GLU A 354 28.39 18.24 6.65
C GLU A 354 28.26 16.72 6.43
N SER A 355 27.30 16.03 7.03
CA SER A 355 27.01 14.61 6.70
C SER A 355 25.54 14.43 6.33
N GLY A 356 25.26 14.44 5.03
CA GLY A 356 23.90 14.43 4.48
C GLY A 356 23.03 13.32 5.06
N GLY A 357 22.14 13.66 6.00
CA GLY A 357 20.86 13.01 6.29
C GLY A 357 20.81 11.53 6.67
N GLU A 358 21.92 10.79 6.69
CA GLU A 358 21.92 9.33 6.90
C GLU A 358 22.25 8.96 8.36
N ILE A 359 21.27 8.39 9.07
CA ILE A 359 21.48 7.84 10.42
C ILE A 359 21.75 6.35 10.27
N ALA A 360 22.93 5.88 10.70
CA ALA A 360 23.33 4.48 10.61
C ALA A 360 23.50 3.82 11.99
N PHE A 361 23.08 2.57 12.12
CA PHE A 361 23.23 1.75 13.33
C PHE A 361 23.80 0.36 12.99
N ASP A 362 25.05 0.09 13.36
CA ASP A 362 25.69 -1.21 13.10
C ASP A 362 25.46 -2.23 14.23
N ASN A 363 25.11 -1.74 15.43
CA ASN A 363 24.96 -2.56 16.63
C ASN A 363 23.51 -2.92 16.97
N ILE A 364 22.55 -2.62 16.09
CA ILE A 364 21.13 -2.95 16.28
C ILE A 364 20.75 -4.07 15.33
N ASP A 365 19.96 -5.03 15.80
CA ASP A 365 19.35 -6.04 14.93
C ASP A 365 18.20 -5.40 14.12
N PRO A 366 18.21 -5.50 12.78
CA PRO A 366 17.16 -4.94 11.93
C PRO A 366 15.76 -5.41 12.33
N LYS A 367 15.61 -6.65 12.82
CA LYS A 367 14.33 -7.19 13.31
C LYS A 367 13.76 -6.35 14.46
N TYR A 368 14.56 -6.03 15.47
CA TYR A 368 14.06 -5.29 16.63
C TYR A 368 13.84 -3.82 16.31
N PHE A 369 14.65 -3.26 15.40
CA PHE A 369 14.44 -1.91 14.90
C PHE A 369 13.11 -1.79 14.12
N ALA A 370 12.81 -2.79 13.28
CA ALA A 370 11.53 -2.92 12.59
C ALA A 370 10.33 -2.92 13.54
N LEU A 371 10.42 -3.69 14.63
CA LEU A 371 9.39 -3.75 15.65
C LEU A 371 9.24 -2.43 16.42
N PHE A 372 10.35 -1.80 16.81
CA PHE A 372 10.34 -0.48 17.46
C PHE A 372 9.66 0.57 16.57
N LEU A 373 9.99 0.62 15.29
CA LEU A 373 9.38 1.53 14.33
C LEU A 373 7.88 1.29 14.20
N GLY A 374 7.43 0.03 14.12
CA GLY A 374 6.01 -0.29 14.09
C GLY A 374 5.25 0.22 15.32
N VAL A 375 5.86 0.14 16.50
CA VAL A 375 5.32 0.74 17.73
C VAL A 375 5.32 2.27 17.66
N ALA A 376 6.38 2.90 17.17
CA ALA A 376 6.44 4.36 17.04
C ALA A 376 5.36 4.91 16.08
N TYR A 377 5.14 4.25 14.94
CA TYR A 377 4.07 4.59 14.00
C TYR A 377 2.68 4.42 14.60
N SER A 378 2.48 3.33 15.34
CA SER A 378 1.21 3.09 15.99
C SER A 378 0.95 4.12 17.09
N TYR A 379 1.97 4.57 17.84
CA TYR A 379 1.88 5.66 18.82
C TYR A 379 1.59 7.02 18.20
N SER A 380 2.05 7.22 16.97
CA SER A 380 1.76 8.43 16.18
C SER A 380 0.36 8.40 15.55
N SER A 381 -0.41 7.33 15.75
CA SER A 381 -1.80 7.22 15.33
C SER A 381 -2.77 7.83 16.36
N ILE A 382 -3.97 8.22 15.93
CA ILE A 382 -4.97 8.95 16.73
C ILE A 382 -5.52 8.12 17.93
N ILE A 383 -5.27 6.81 17.98
CA ILE A 383 -5.85 5.91 19.00
C ILE A 383 -4.82 5.66 20.11
N PRO A 384 -5.15 5.93 21.38
CA PRO A 384 -4.26 5.65 22.50
C PRO A 384 -4.06 4.14 22.68
N HIS A 385 -2.81 3.73 22.87
CA HIS A 385 -2.47 2.34 23.15
C HIS A 385 -3.02 1.90 24.49
N THR A 386 -3.77 0.80 24.48
CA THR A 386 -4.26 0.15 25.69
C THR A 386 -3.40 -1.08 25.92
N THR A 387 -2.86 -1.20 27.13
CA THR A 387 -2.12 -2.39 27.54
C THR A 387 -3.00 -3.63 27.42
N PRO A 388 -2.47 -4.76 26.94
CA PRO A 388 -3.26 -5.97 26.77
C PRO A 388 -3.86 -6.41 28.10
N ALA A 389 -5.16 -6.74 28.07
CA ALA A 389 -5.81 -7.35 29.22
C ALA A 389 -5.18 -8.73 29.47
N PRO A 390 -4.99 -9.14 30.74
CA PRO A 390 -4.46 -10.46 31.07
C PRO A 390 -5.33 -11.55 30.44
N ALA A 391 -4.71 -12.55 29.80
CA ALA A 391 -5.46 -13.64 29.18
C ALA A 391 -6.25 -14.42 30.24
N ALA A 392 -7.51 -14.81 29.94
CA ALA A 392 -8.30 -15.65 30.84
C ALA A 392 -7.69 -17.06 30.95
N ASN A 393 -7.39 -17.66 29.79
CA ASN A 393 -6.80 -18.99 29.64
C ASN A 393 -5.49 -18.89 28.84
N PRO A 394 -4.39 -18.45 29.47
CA PRO A 394 -3.11 -18.29 28.76
C PRO A 394 -2.62 -19.61 28.15
N GLU A 395 -2.89 -20.75 28.77
CA GLU A 395 -2.46 -22.07 28.30
C GLU A 395 -3.01 -22.47 26.91
N ALA A 396 -4.14 -21.89 26.47
CA ALA A 396 -4.81 -22.26 25.21
C ALA A 396 -4.39 -21.40 23.99
N GLN A 397 -3.47 -20.44 24.15
CA GLN A 397 -3.06 -19.54 23.07
C GLN A 397 -2.05 -20.21 22.13
N SER A 398 -2.42 -20.37 20.85
CA SER A 398 -1.67 -21.13 19.85
C SER A 398 -0.47 -20.40 19.24
N GLN A 399 -0.41 -19.06 19.31
CA GLN A 399 0.70 -18.26 18.78
C GLN A 399 0.96 -17.04 19.64
N ARG A 400 2.22 -16.83 20.02
CA ARG A 400 2.64 -15.81 20.98
C ARG A 400 3.93 -15.16 20.52
N THR A 401 3.93 -13.83 20.44
CA THR A 401 5.16 -13.06 20.27
C THR A 401 6.10 -13.37 21.45
N PRO A 402 7.37 -13.74 21.19
CA PRO A 402 8.34 -14.03 22.23
C PRO A 402 8.51 -12.85 23.19
N MET A 403 8.67 -13.12 24.48
CA MET A 403 8.91 -12.08 25.48
C MET A 403 10.21 -11.31 25.20
N ARG A 404 11.21 -11.99 24.62
CA ARG A 404 12.46 -11.37 24.15
C ARG A 404 12.24 -10.20 23.20
N ASP A 405 11.28 -10.31 22.27
CA ASP A 405 11.04 -9.26 21.28
C ASP A 405 10.57 -7.97 21.98
N TYR A 406 9.78 -8.06 23.05
CA TYR A 406 9.39 -6.90 23.87
C TYR A 406 10.57 -6.32 24.66
N VAL A 407 11.44 -7.17 25.22
CA VAL A 407 12.63 -6.72 25.97
C VAL A 407 13.60 -5.95 25.06
N GLU A 408 13.83 -6.43 23.84
CA GLU A 408 14.73 -5.75 22.89
C GLU A 408 14.13 -4.41 22.43
N VAL A 409 12.81 -4.35 22.21
CA VAL A 409 12.13 -3.07 21.92
C VAL A 409 12.17 -2.12 23.12
N TYR A 410 12.05 -2.63 24.36
CA TYR A 410 12.21 -1.82 25.58
C TYR A 410 13.61 -1.18 25.66
N LYS A 411 14.67 -1.96 25.37
CA LYS A 411 16.05 -1.46 25.30
C LYS A 411 16.22 -0.37 24.23
N LEU A 412 15.57 -0.53 23.08
CA LEU A 412 15.56 0.50 22.04
C LEU A 412 14.82 1.77 22.50
N CYS A 413 13.73 1.62 23.25
CA CYS A 413 13.02 2.78 23.82
C CYS A 413 13.88 3.54 24.82
N ASP A 414 14.67 2.85 25.64
CA ASP A 414 15.62 3.47 26.57
C ASP A 414 16.76 4.17 25.81
N ARG A 415 17.37 3.48 24.84
CA ARG A 415 18.44 4.01 23.98
C ARG A 415 18.02 5.26 23.21
N PHE A 416 16.79 5.28 22.69
CA PHE A 416 16.24 6.41 21.94
C PHE A 416 15.49 7.42 22.81
N ILE A 417 15.51 7.27 24.14
CA ILE A 417 14.88 8.21 25.08
C ILE A 417 13.40 8.41 24.72
N CYS A 418 12.65 7.30 24.73
CA CYS A 418 11.22 7.23 24.43
C CYS A 418 10.42 6.85 25.68
N PRO A 419 10.29 7.72 26.70
CA PRO A 419 9.76 7.34 28.02
C PRO A 419 8.30 6.88 27.97
N THR A 420 7.47 7.47 27.10
CA THR A 420 6.05 7.11 26.94
C THR A 420 5.88 5.71 26.36
N ILE A 421 6.68 5.38 25.33
CA ILE A 421 6.66 4.08 24.69
C ILE A 421 7.28 3.03 25.62
N ALA A 422 8.40 3.35 26.28
CA ALA A 422 9.03 2.47 27.27
C ALA A 422 8.06 2.07 28.40
N ALA A 423 7.32 3.04 28.95
CA ALA A 423 6.33 2.81 30.00
C ALA A 423 5.14 1.93 29.55
N TYR A 424 4.85 1.88 28.25
CA TYR A 424 3.85 0.96 27.72
C TYR A 424 4.43 -0.43 27.47
N ILE A 425 5.61 -0.51 26.85
CA ILE A 425 6.28 -1.79 26.60
C ILE A 425 6.54 -2.53 27.91
N ILE A 426 6.93 -1.84 28.98
CA ILE A 426 7.12 -2.47 30.30
C ILE A 426 5.83 -3.05 30.86
N ARG A 427 4.68 -2.38 30.66
CA ARG A 427 3.36 -2.92 31.06
C ARG A 427 2.98 -4.14 30.22
N CYS A 428 3.31 -4.15 28.93
CA CYS A 428 3.15 -5.34 28.08
C CYS A 428 4.02 -6.50 28.57
N ILE A 429 5.27 -6.24 28.97
CA ILE A 429 6.16 -7.25 29.55
C ILE A 429 5.57 -7.79 30.87
N HIS A 430 5.05 -6.93 31.75
CA HIS A 430 4.40 -7.37 33.00
C HIS A 430 3.19 -8.28 32.73
N ALA A 431 2.36 -7.92 31.74
CA ALA A 431 1.25 -8.75 31.31
C ALA A 431 1.73 -10.12 30.80
N LEU A 432 2.81 -10.14 30.00
CA LEU A 432 3.41 -11.37 29.50
C LEU A 432 4.00 -12.23 30.62
N ILE A 433 4.73 -11.65 31.57
CA ILE A 433 5.29 -12.38 32.74
C ILE A 433 4.16 -13.08 33.49
N GLY A 434 3.07 -12.38 33.78
CA GLY A 434 1.91 -12.96 34.46
C GLY A 434 1.21 -14.06 33.63
N ASP A 435 1.03 -13.85 32.33
CA ASP A 435 0.41 -14.84 31.44
C ASP A 435 1.28 -16.10 31.29
N ARG A 436 2.59 -15.95 31.15
CA ARG A 436 3.54 -17.06 31.04
C ARG A 436 3.67 -17.81 32.36
N HIS A 437 3.68 -17.11 33.49
CA HIS A 437 3.65 -17.72 34.80
C HIS A 437 2.40 -18.58 35.01
N ARG A 438 1.22 -18.04 34.72
CA ARG A 438 -0.06 -18.78 34.85
C ARG A 438 -0.09 -19.97 33.90
N ALA A 439 0.41 -19.82 32.66
CA ALA A 439 0.58 -20.94 31.74
C ALA A 439 1.52 -22.01 32.32
N LEU A 440 2.69 -21.65 32.87
CA LEU A 440 3.61 -22.59 33.54
C LEU A 440 2.97 -23.29 34.73
N TYR A 441 2.25 -22.56 35.57
CA TYR A 441 1.64 -23.11 36.78
C TYR A 441 0.55 -24.13 36.45
N ARG A 442 -0.34 -23.79 35.50
CA ARG A 442 -1.52 -24.59 35.12
C ARG A 442 -1.18 -25.78 34.21
N SER A 443 -0.07 -25.73 33.47
CA SER A 443 0.32 -26.74 32.47
C SER A 443 1.31 -27.80 32.99
N SER A 444 1.18 -28.24 34.24
CA SER A 444 2.21 -29.11 34.87
C SER A 444 2.44 -30.45 34.17
N LEU A 445 1.47 -30.95 33.41
CA LEU A 445 1.56 -32.23 32.69
C LEU A 445 1.94 -32.07 31.21
N ASP A 446 1.86 -30.84 30.66
CA ASP A 446 2.22 -30.56 29.27
C ASP A 446 3.70 -30.21 29.17
N LYS A 447 4.50 -31.21 28.78
CA LYS A 447 5.95 -31.03 28.62
C LYS A 447 6.30 -29.99 27.55
N ALA A 448 5.54 -29.92 26.47
CA ALA A 448 5.83 -28.99 25.37
C ALA A 448 5.63 -27.54 25.83
N GLN A 449 4.53 -27.29 26.53
CA GLN A 449 4.23 -25.97 27.08
C GLN A 449 5.23 -25.54 28.16
N GLN A 450 5.65 -26.47 29.03
CA GLN A 450 6.70 -26.21 30.03
C GLN A 450 8.03 -25.83 29.36
N ILE A 451 8.47 -26.57 28.36
CA ILE A 451 9.72 -26.30 27.63
C ILE A 451 9.63 -24.94 26.93
N TRP A 452 8.52 -24.66 26.24
CA TRP A 452 8.34 -23.41 25.52
C TRP A 452 8.33 -22.20 26.44
N CYS A 453 7.56 -22.23 27.53
CA CYS A 453 7.52 -21.10 28.48
C CYS A 453 8.86 -20.90 29.19
N THR A 454 9.56 -22.00 29.53
CA THR A 454 10.91 -21.91 30.12
C THR A 454 11.89 -21.25 29.16
N LYS A 455 11.84 -21.63 27.88
CA LYS A 455 12.66 -21.02 26.84
C LYS A 455 12.34 -19.53 26.68
N ASP A 456 11.05 -19.15 26.69
CA ASP A 456 10.62 -17.76 26.53
C ASP A 456 11.11 -16.85 27.69
N PHE A 457 11.01 -17.33 28.95
CA PHE A 457 11.57 -16.63 30.11
C PHE A 457 13.09 -16.50 30.02
N ALA A 458 13.77 -17.59 29.67
CA ALA A 458 15.23 -17.60 29.60
C ALA A 458 15.76 -16.70 28.48
N ASP A 459 15.14 -16.73 27.29
CA ASP A 459 15.49 -15.86 26.16
C ASP A 459 15.25 -14.37 26.47
N ALA A 460 14.18 -14.04 27.21
CA ALA A 460 13.91 -12.68 27.63
C ALA A 460 14.91 -12.19 28.69
N PHE A 461 15.23 -13.04 29.67
CA PHE A 461 16.18 -12.70 30.74
C PHE A 461 17.60 -12.49 30.20
N GLU A 462 18.07 -13.35 29.30
CA GLU A 462 19.40 -13.24 28.68
C GLU A 462 19.53 -11.99 27.78
N ALA A 463 18.42 -11.41 27.32
CA ALA A 463 18.43 -10.17 26.54
C ALA A 463 18.58 -8.90 27.42
N LEU A 464 18.35 -9.00 28.74
CA LEU A 464 18.43 -7.88 29.67
C LEU A 464 19.86 -7.45 29.96
N GLU A 465 20.07 -6.14 30.07
CA GLU A 465 21.32 -5.53 30.50
C GLU A 465 21.27 -5.30 32.01
N LEU A 466 21.72 -6.29 32.78
CA LEU A 466 21.64 -6.32 34.25
C LEU A 466 22.44 -5.21 34.97
N ASN A 467 23.26 -4.45 34.23
CA ASN A 467 23.94 -3.25 34.74
C ASN A 467 22.97 -2.08 34.95
N HIS A 468 21.82 -2.09 34.28
CA HIS A 468 20.79 -1.06 34.41
C HIS A 468 19.79 -1.44 35.51
N VAL A 469 19.57 -0.53 36.48
CA VAL A 469 18.75 -0.80 37.68
C VAL A 469 17.32 -1.26 37.34
N GLU A 470 16.65 -0.59 36.40
CA GLU A 470 15.28 -0.97 36.01
C GLU A 470 15.22 -2.33 35.29
N GLN A 471 16.23 -2.67 34.50
CA GLN A 471 16.31 -3.97 33.82
C GLN A 471 16.67 -5.09 34.82
N GLN A 472 17.47 -4.78 35.83
CA GLN A 472 17.77 -5.68 36.94
C GLN A 472 16.51 -6.01 37.77
N ARG A 473 15.68 -5.00 38.07
CA ARG A 473 14.38 -5.21 38.74
C ARG A 473 13.46 -6.11 37.91
N LEU A 474 13.35 -5.82 36.61
CA LEU A 474 12.58 -6.64 35.69
C LEU A 474 13.09 -8.09 35.63
N GLY A 475 14.42 -8.28 35.61
CA GLY A 475 15.03 -9.60 35.66
C GLY A 475 14.72 -10.36 36.96
N ASN A 476 14.74 -9.68 38.11
CA ASN A 476 14.35 -10.29 39.38
C ASN A 476 12.88 -10.75 39.36
N LEU A 477 11.99 -9.91 38.83
CA LEU A 477 10.57 -10.23 38.67
C LEU A 477 10.36 -11.45 37.76
N MET A 478 11.06 -11.50 36.61
CA MET A 478 11.01 -12.65 35.69
C MET A 478 11.43 -13.96 36.39
N ILE A 479 12.48 -13.92 37.21
CA ILE A 479 12.99 -15.10 37.92
C ILE A 479 12.03 -15.56 39.00
N GLU A 480 11.49 -14.64 39.80
CA GLU A 480 10.49 -14.97 40.82
C GLU A 480 9.27 -15.65 40.21
N TYR A 481 8.66 -15.03 39.19
CA TYR A 481 7.49 -15.58 38.51
C TYR A 481 7.82 -16.92 37.82
N PHE A 482 8.98 -17.05 37.18
CA PHE A 482 9.38 -18.32 36.61
C PHE A 482 9.50 -19.42 37.68
N CYS A 483 10.25 -19.17 38.75
CA CYS A 483 10.52 -20.15 39.80
C CYS A 483 9.27 -20.55 40.60
N GLU A 484 8.31 -19.64 40.82
CA GLU A 484 7.05 -19.98 41.49
C GLU A 484 6.09 -20.80 40.60
N GLY A 485 6.20 -20.67 39.27
CA GLY A 485 5.34 -21.36 38.31
C GLY A 485 5.87 -22.72 37.83
N LEU A 486 7.19 -22.86 37.69
CA LEU A 486 7.86 -24.02 37.10
C LEU A 486 7.47 -25.34 37.77
N TYR A 487 7.12 -26.36 36.97
CA TYR A 487 6.99 -27.71 37.49
C TYR A 487 8.38 -28.35 37.68
N HIS A 488 8.82 -28.60 38.91
CA HIS A 488 10.22 -28.98 39.17
C HIS A 488 10.68 -30.24 38.41
N ARG A 489 9.78 -31.18 38.11
CA ARG A 489 10.14 -32.39 37.34
C ARG A 489 10.36 -32.14 35.85
N SER A 490 9.86 -31.02 35.29
CA SER A 490 10.09 -30.65 33.89
C SER A 490 11.41 -29.91 33.67
N TRP A 491 12.04 -29.37 34.73
CA TRP A 491 13.33 -28.65 34.62
C TRP A 491 14.43 -29.48 33.95
N GLY A 492 14.56 -30.76 34.33
CA GLY A 492 15.54 -31.66 33.71
C GLY A 492 15.33 -31.87 32.20
N ALA A 493 14.10 -31.73 31.70
CA ALA A 493 13.83 -31.84 30.27
C ALA A 493 14.32 -30.63 29.46
N THR A 494 14.63 -29.51 30.13
CA THR A 494 15.09 -28.26 29.49
C THR A 494 16.62 -28.10 29.50
N GLU A 495 17.36 -29.07 30.03
CA GLU A 495 18.82 -29.00 30.23
C GLU A 495 19.58 -28.55 28.97
N LYS A 496 19.32 -29.19 27.81
CA LYS A 496 20.01 -28.88 26.54
C LYS A 496 19.78 -27.44 26.07
N GLU A 497 18.60 -26.89 26.33
CA GLU A 497 18.27 -25.51 25.99
C GLU A 497 18.91 -24.52 26.97
N MET A 498 18.96 -24.88 28.25
CA MET A 498 19.49 -24.01 29.31
C MET A 498 21.01 -23.88 29.31
N GLN A 499 21.75 -24.84 28.73
CA GLN A 499 23.21 -24.76 28.56
C GLN A 499 23.66 -23.49 27.82
N LYS A 500 22.83 -22.97 26.91
CA LYS A 500 23.13 -21.76 26.13
C LYS A 500 22.79 -20.45 26.88
N ARG A 501 22.23 -20.54 28.09
CA ARG A 501 21.64 -19.43 28.85
C ARG A 501 22.19 -19.41 30.29
N PRO A 502 23.50 -19.14 30.45
CA PRO A 502 24.19 -19.31 31.73
C PRO A 502 23.77 -18.29 32.78
N ALA A 503 23.43 -17.05 32.39
CA ALA A 503 23.04 -16.01 33.34
C ALA A 503 21.68 -16.33 33.97
N PHE A 504 20.74 -16.82 33.17
CA PHE A 504 19.43 -17.27 33.64
C PHE A 504 19.57 -18.45 34.60
N VAL A 505 20.36 -19.47 34.24
CA VAL A 505 20.60 -20.65 35.10
C VAL A 505 21.24 -20.26 36.43
N LEU A 506 22.23 -19.37 36.39
CA LEU A 506 22.86 -18.85 37.60
C LEU A 506 21.82 -18.18 38.50
N ARG A 507 20.98 -17.29 37.95
CA ARG A 507 20.00 -16.56 38.75
C ARG A 507 18.91 -17.45 39.33
N VAL A 508 18.43 -18.43 38.55
CA VAL A 508 17.49 -19.46 39.02
C VAL A 508 18.10 -20.29 40.15
N SER A 509 19.37 -20.69 40.03
CA SER A 509 20.04 -21.48 41.08
C SER A 509 20.21 -20.68 42.38
N CYS A 510 20.59 -19.40 42.31
CA CYS A 510 20.63 -18.50 43.45
C CYS A 510 19.24 -18.33 44.11
N TYR A 511 18.18 -18.22 43.31
CA TYR A 511 16.81 -18.11 43.82
C TYR A 511 16.42 -19.35 44.62
N PHE A 512 16.61 -20.55 44.05
CA PHE A 512 16.28 -21.79 44.75
C PHE A 512 17.17 -22.02 45.99
N ALA A 513 18.45 -21.66 45.95
CA ALA A 513 19.32 -21.75 47.12
C ALA A 513 18.79 -20.87 48.28
N SER A 514 18.41 -19.63 47.98
CA SER A 514 17.85 -18.69 48.96
C SER A 514 16.49 -19.19 49.49
N LYS A 515 15.63 -19.69 48.60
CA LYS A 515 14.32 -20.24 48.96
C LYS A 515 14.44 -21.48 49.84
N LEU A 516 15.38 -22.38 49.52
CA LEU A 516 15.62 -23.59 50.31
C LEU A 516 16.16 -23.26 51.71
N ALA A 517 17.04 -22.26 51.83
CA ALA A 517 17.52 -21.77 53.13
C ALA A 517 16.35 -21.28 54.02
N LEU A 518 15.47 -20.45 53.45
CA LEU A 518 14.28 -19.95 54.15
C LEU A 518 13.30 -21.07 54.55
N LEU A 519 13.09 -22.06 53.67
CA LEU A 519 12.24 -23.22 53.98
C LEU A 519 12.86 -24.13 55.07
N ALA A 520 14.19 -24.24 55.12
CA ALA A 520 14.89 -24.99 56.15
C ALA A 520 14.72 -24.33 57.53
N GLU A 521 14.78 -23.00 57.59
CA GLU A 521 14.49 -22.22 58.81
C GLU A 521 13.03 -22.39 59.26
N GLN A 522 12.09 -22.34 58.31
CA GLN A 522 10.65 -22.44 58.60
C GLN A 522 10.13 -23.88 58.76
N ARG A 523 10.95 -24.89 58.49
CA ARG A 523 10.56 -26.33 58.47
C ARG A 523 9.35 -26.62 57.58
N THR A 524 9.23 -25.92 56.46
CA THR A 524 8.11 -26.06 55.50
C THR A 524 8.55 -26.75 54.21
N LYS A 525 7.57 -27.32 53.48
CA LYS A 525 7.82 -27.98 52.20
C LYS A 525 7.84 -26.97 51.05
N LEU A 526 8.70 -27.20 50.07
CA LEU A 526 8.71 -26.44 48.82
C LEU A 526 7.38 -26.64 48.08
N LYS A 527 6.64 -25.55 47.89
CA LYS A 527 5.38 -25.50 47.13
C LYS A 527 5.48 -24.43 46.05
N ARG A 528 4.80 -24.70 44.93
CA ARG A 528 4.57 -23.73 43.86
C ARG A 528 3.41 -22.82 44.24
N LYS A 529 3.41 -21.58 43.75
CA LYS A 529 2.37 -20.59 44.03
C LYS A 529 1.97 -19.90 42.74
N GLU A 530 0.66 -19.81 42.48
CA GLU A 530 0.15 -18.94 41.42
C GLU A 530 0.18 -17.50 41.93
N LEU A 531 1.05 -16.68 41.34
CA LEU A 531 1.20 -15.26 41.65
C LEU A 531 0.14 -14.44 40.89
N LYS A 532 -0.23 -13.31 41.49
CA LYS A 532 -1.10 -12.31 40.84
C LYS A 532 -0.34 -11.60 39.71
N MET A 533 -1.04 -10.87 38.86
CA MET A 533 -0.39 -10.08 37.81
C MET A 533 0.56 -9.04 38.42
N PRO A 534 1.77 -8.85 37.85
CA PRO A 534 2.68 -7.81 38.32
C PRO A 534 2.03 -6.43 38.16
N THR A 535 2.01 -5.63 39.22
CA THR A 535 1.56 -4.23 39.14
C THR A 535 2.77 -3.33 38.91
N SER A 536 2.58 -2.20 38.21
CA SER A 536 3.68 -1.31 37.81
C SER A 536 4.32 -0.50 38.97
N GLY A 537 4.28 -1.01 40.19
CA GLY A 537 4.76 -0.33 41.40
C GLY A 537 5.39 -1.25 42.46
N GLU A 538 5.70 -2.50 42.13
CA GLU A 538 6.42 -3.45 43.00
C GLU A 538 7.87 -3.64 42.55
#